data_AF-A0A8H5SU81-F1
#
_entry.id   AF-A0A8H5SU81-F1
#
_cell.length_a   1.000
_cell.length_b   1.000
_cell.length_c   1.000
_cell.angle_alpha   90.00
_cell.angle_beta   90.00
_cell.angle_gamma   90.00
#
_symmetry.space_group_name_H-M   'P 1'
#
loop_
_entity.id
_entity.type
_entity.pdbx_description
1 polymer ?
#
loop_
_entity_poly.entity_id
_entity_poly.type
_entity_poly.pdbx_seq_one_letter_code
_entity_poly.pdbx_strand_id
1 'polypeptide(L)'
;MNTFPSDTLGMMAHTFDISPEKRASRINFIWRQLFVTPPPVSSDEINLAGRTALVTGATGGIGLEITRQLLGLGCKILMGVRDERKGESVRQDLIKGGNLDDDMVQVWKLDLSSYQSIIAFAANAKSLENLNIAILNAGIYKVSEAFSSTGYEEGMQINYLSNILLLISLLPIIKKNAPAGETGHICLVSSDTAAWAKYEERTSTPLLPALKIPMKTWDMGERYGTTKLLGHLFLTALSKRGSSVTLSCANPGLYGGGSDLAREAKGILRFAHKMQCLVLSRTCAVGARTIVHSVTTLHRQAHGHYVEGDKIQPMAPIVYQDEGKEVAERLYEETLHELSFAGYGLYMATMALPTTPLFEFHYERDGRLVVRETHYAENKLVRDEYFQVESGTLAVIKNGKKGVLTKDGGIIKIPPGTRFWAEAPVTANLVFRVWAEPQNLDRGFDEAFLRNYLGYLRDCEDQNIQPSVFQLALLGWNGDTLLSPPCGEAFPRIPSKL
;
A
#
# COMPACT_ATOMS: atom_id res chain seq x y z
N MET A 1 -32.31 -1.56 -20.25
CA MET A 1 -32.04 -2.20 -18.94
C MET A 1 -30.79 -3.02 -19.09
N ASN A 2 -29.67 -2.54 -18.54
CA ASN A 2 -28.47 -3.33 -18.25
C ASN A 2 -27.75 -2.53 -17.15
N THR A 3 -27.98 -2.93 -15.90
CA THR A 3 -27.38 -2.34 -14.72
C THR A 3 -25.99 -2.94 -14.52
N PHE A 4 -24.97 -2.08 -14.52
CA PHE A 4 -23.64 -2.41 -14.03
C PHE A 4 -23.71 -2.76 -12.53
N PRO A 5 -23.03 -3.82 -12.05
CA PRO A 5 -22.97 -4.10 -10.62
C PRO A 5 -22.09 -3.05 -9.94
N SER A 6 -22.59 -2.49 -8.84
CA SER A 6 -21.92 -1.56 -7.96
C SER A 6 -20.68 -2.20 -7.31
N ASP A 7 -19.54 -1.52 -7.44
CA ASP A 7 -18.27 -1.84 -6.79
C ASP A 7 -18.37 -1.72 -5.26
N THR A 8 -18.55 -2.85 -4.58
CA THR A 8 -18.22 -3.04 -3.16
C THR A 8 -17.04 -3.99 -3.06
N LEU A 9 -15.84 -3.48 -3.35
CA LEU A 9 -14.58 -4.22 -3.21
C LEU A 9 -14.09 -4.17 -1.74
N GLY A 10 -14.93 -4.65 -0.81
CA GLY A 10 -14.38 -5.30 0.37
C GLY A 10 -13.64 -6.55 -0.13
N MET A 11 -12.49 -6.90 0.47
CA MET A 11 -11.76 -8.13 0.15
C MET A 11 -12.76 -9.28 -0.01
N MET A 12 -13.13 -9.64 -1.24
CA MET A 12 -13.86 -10.88 -1.47
C MET A 12 -12.94 -11.96 -0.91
N ALA A 13 -13.47 -12.81 -0.04
CA ALA A 13 -12.74 -13.96 0.44
C ALA A 13 -12.39 -14.83 -0.77
N HIS A 14 -11.20 -14.60 -1.35
CA HIS A 14 -10.77 -15.36 -2.50
C HIS A 14 -10.65 -16.81 -2.04
N THR A 15 -11.48 -17.68 -2.61
CA THR A 15 -11.41 -19.11 -2.36
C THR A 15 -10.17 -19.63 -3.04
N PHE A 16 -9.25 -20.22 -2.29
CA PHE A 16 -8.04 -20.82 -2.84
C PHE A 16 -8.31 -22.29 -3.19
N ASP A 17 -7.76 -22.77 -4.30
CA ASP A 17 -7.81 -24.20 -4.69
C ASP A 17 -7.02 -25.11 -3.72
N ILE A 18 -6.24 -24.51 -2.82
CA ILE A 18 -5.31 -25.18 -1.91
C ILE A 18 -5.27 -24.44 -0.58
N SER A 19 -5.23 -25.18 0.54
CA SER A 19 -5.09 -24.54 1.85
C SER A 19 -3.71 -23.86 2.01
N PRO A 20 -3.60 -22.79 2.82
CA PRO A 20 -2.32 -22.15 3.11
C PRO A 20 -1.25 -23.13 3.59
N GLU A 21 -1.59 -24.07 4.47
CA GLU A 21 -0.67 -25.06 5.05
C GLU A 21 -0.17 -26.05 3.99
N LYS A 22 -1.09 -26.57 3.16
CA LYS A 22 -0.72 -27.50 2.10
C LYS A 22 0.16 -26.81 1.07
N ARG A 23 -0.16 -25.56 0.70
CA ARG A 23 0.63 -24.76 -0.24
C ARG A 23 2.04 -24.49 0.28
N ALA A 24 2.15 -24.17 1.57
CA ALA A 24 3.40 -23.90 2.29
C ALA A 24 4.24 -25.16 2.57
N SER A 25 3.70 -26.37 2.41
CA SER A 25 4.45 -27.60 2.70
C SER A 25 5.70 -27.74 1.80
N ARG A 26 6.78 -28.30 2.36
CA ARG A 26 8.04 -28.56 1.64
C ARG A 26 7.83 -29.49 0.43
N ILE A 27 6.94 -30.47 0.58
CA ILE A 27 6.58 -31.41 -0.50
C ILE A 27 5.93 -30.66 -1.65
N ASN A 28 4.94 -29.79 -1.36
CA ASN A 28 4.28 -29.00 -2.40
C ASN A 28 5.24 -28.00 -3.06
N PHE A 29 6.16 -27.40 -2.29
CA PHE A 29 7.23 -26.57 -2.85
C PHE A 29 8.09 -27.35 -3.86
N ILE A 30 8.58 -28.53 -3.49
CA ILE A 30 9.39 -29.39 -4.39
C ILE A 30 8.60 -29.77 -5.64
N TRP A 31 7.34 -30.19 -5.47
CA TRP A 31 6.45 -30.51 -6.58
C TRP A 31 6.29 -29.33 -7.54
N ARG A 32 6.03 -28.13 -7.01
CA ARG A 32 5.94 -26.91 -7.83
C ARG A 32 7.24 -26.63 -8.57
N GLN A 33 8.40 -26.77 -7.92
CA GLN A 33 9.69 -26.54 -8.60
C GLN A 33 9.92 -27.47 -9.79
N LEU A 34 9.54 -28.74 -9.65
CA LEU A 34 9.78 -29.77 -10.66
C LEU A 34 8.74 -29.80 -11.79
N PHE A 35 7.48 -29.47 -11.48
CA PHE A 35 6.36 -29.76 -12.39
C PHE A 35 5.54 -28.53 -12.81
N VAL A 36 5.76 -27.37 -12.19
CA VAL A 36 5.07 -26.13 -12.59
C VAL A 36 6.05 -25.20 -13.27
N THR A 37 5.71 -24.77 -14.48
CA THR A 37 6.46 -23.75 -15.24
C THR A 37 5.49 -22.65 -15.63
N PRO A 38 5.60 -21.43 -15.06
CA PRO A 38 4.79 -20.30 -15.48
C PRO A 38 4.96 -20.06 -16.99
N PRO A 39 3.86 -19.89 -17.74
CA PRO A 39 3.93 -19.56 -19.16
C PRO A 39 4.55 -18.17 -19.36
N PRO A 40 5.22 -17.89 -20.49
CA PRO A 40 5.60 -16.53 -20.84
C PRO A 40 4.36 -15.65 -21.02
N VAL A 41 4.48 -14.35 -20.75
CA VAL A 41 3.44 -13.37 -21.10
C VAL A 41 3.67 -12.97 -22.56
N SER A 42 2.66 -13.11 -23.42
CA SER A 42 2.77 -12.78 -24.83
C SER A 42 2.57 -11.28 -25.07
N SER A 43 3.39 -10.69 -25.95
CA SER A 43 3.22 -9.32 -26.43
C SER A 43 1.97 -9.15 -27.31
N ASP A 44 1.42 -10.26 -27.83
CA ASP A 44 0.15 -10.24 -28.58
C ASP A 44 -1.06 -10.05 -27.67
N GLU A 45 -0.93 -10.44 -26.39
CA GLU A 45 -1.99 -10.36 -25.39
C GLU A 45 -1.86 -9.11 -24.51
N ILE A 46 -0.63 -8.74 -24.16
CA ILE A 46 -0.32 -7.63 -23.26
C ILE A 46 0.62 -6.65 -23.96
N ASN A 47 0.22 -5.38 -24.01
CA ASN A 47 1.05 -4.28 -24.47
C ASN A 47 1.18 -3.20 -23.40
N LEU A 48 2.42 -2.89 -23.01
CA LEU A 48 2.77 -1.89 -22.00
C LEU A 48 3.40 -0.63 -22.61
N ALA A 49 3.28 -0.42 -23.92
CA ALA A 49 3.72 0.80 -24.59
C ALA A 49 3.12 2.04 -23.91
N GLY A 50 3.96 3.07 -23.73
CA GLY A 50 3.58 4.30 -23.01
C GLY A 50 3.61 4.20 -21.48
N ARG A 51 3.84 3.01 -20.91
CA ARG A 51 4.00 2.83 -19.46
C ARG A 51 5.47 2.76 -19.06
N THR A 52 5.75 3.20 -17.84
CA THR A 52 7.06 3.07 -17.20
C THR A 52 6.99 2.17 -15.97
N ALA A 53 7.94 1.25 -15.85
CA ALA A 53 8.10 0.37 -14.70
C ALA A 53 9.42 0.62 -13.96
N LEU A 54 9.36 0.83 -12.65
CA LEU A 54 10.52 0.75 -11.77
C LEU A 54 10.84 -0.71 -11.46
N VAL A 55 12.09 -1.12 -11.65
CA VAL A 55 12.59 -2.42 -11.19
C VAL A 55 13.79 -2.21 -10.28
N THR A 56 13.67 -2.59 -9.01
CA THR A 56 14.79 -2.52 -8.05
C THR A 56 15.65 -3.78 -8.14
N GLY A 57 16.98 -3.63 -8.02
CA GLY A 57 17.89 -4.77 -8.12
C GLY A 57 17.97 -5.37 -9.53
N ALA A 58 17.80 -4.54 -10.56
CA ALA A 58 17.72 -4.93 -11.97
C ALA A 58 19.07 -5.30 -12.63
N THR A 59 20.19 -5.26 -11.91
CA THR A 59 21.54 -5.47 -12.50
C THR A 59 21.96 -6.94 -12.60
N GLY A 60 21.09 -7.88 -12.25
CA GLY A 60 21.35 -9.31 -12.33
C GLY A 60 20.17 -10.17 -11.90
N GLY A 61 20.31 -11.48 -12.01
CA GLY A 61 19.33 -12.47 -11.54
C GLY A 61 17.92 -12.24 -12.07
N ILE A 62 16.94 -12.37 -11.17
CA ILE A 62 15.51 -12.18 -11.46
C ILE A 62 15.19 -10.75 -11.89
N GLY A 63 15.78 -9.74 -11.25
CA GLY A 63 15.50 -8.34 -11.57
C GLY A 63 15.84 -7.99 -13.02
N LEU A 64 17.01 -8.43 -13.51
CA LEU A 64 17.41 -8.23 -14.91
C LEU A 64 16.44 -8.87 -15.90
N GLU A 65 15.90 -10.02 -15.53
CA GLU A 65 15.06 -10.81 -16.40
C GLU A 65 13.61 -10.35 -16.40
N ILE A 66 13.13 -9.82 -15.27
CA ILE A 66 11.91 -9.01 -15.20
C ILE A 66 12.04 -7.80 -16.14
N THR A 67 13.17 -7.09 -16.07
CA THR A 67 13.45 -5.95 -16.96
C THR A 67 13.38 -6.35 -18.43
N ARG A 68 14.02 -7.44 -18.85
CA ARG A 68 13.94 -7.93 -20.24
C ARG A 68 12.52 -8.25 -20.68
N GLN A 69 11.76 -8.95 -19.84
CA GLN A 69 10.41 -9.36 -20.18
C GLN A 69 9.46 -8.17 -20.30
N LEU A 70 9.55 -7.19 -19.40
CA LEU A 70 8.75 -5.96 -19.49
C LEU A 70 9.14 -5.10 -20.71
N LEU A 71 10.43 -5.02 -21.05
CA LEU A 71 10.88 -4.37 -22.29
C LEU A 71 10.30 -5.06 -23.53
N GLY A 72 10.26 -6.40 -23.54
CA GLY A 72 9.63 -7.18 -24.61
C GLY A 72 8.13 -6.94 -24.76
N LEU A 73 7.46 -6.44 -23.71
CA LEU A 73 6.06 -5.99 -23.75
C LEU A 73 5.91 -4.50 -24.09
N GLY A 74 7.01 -3.81 -24.46
CA GLY A 74 7.02 -2.39 -24.83
C GLY A 74 7.09 -1.40 -23.66
N CYS A 75 7.32 -1.86 -22.43
CA CYS A 75 7.39 -0.99 -21.26
C CYS A 75 8.73 -0.27 -21.17
N LYS A 76 8.74 1.04 -20.84
CA LYS A 76 9.98 1.75 -20.45
C LYS A 76 10.41 1.33 -19.06
N ILE A 77 11.71 1.16 -18.84
CA ILE A 77 12.24 0.68 -17.57
C ILE A 77 13.07 1.73 -16.86
N LEU A 78 12.72 1.98 -15.60
CA LEU A 78 13.55 2.68 -14.65
C LEU A 78 14.26 1.66 -13.74
N MET A 79 15.57 1.50 -13.93
CA MET A 79 16.40 0.62 -13.11
C MET A 79 16.83 1.36 -11.83
N GLY A 80 16.26 0.97 -10.69
CA GLY A 80 16.72 1.43 -9.38
C GLY A 80 17.91 0.60 -8.89
N VAL A 81 19.11 1.18 -8.89
CA VAL A 81 20.36 0.45 -8.63
C VAL A 81 21.26 1.12 -7.59
N ARG A 82 21.98 0.30 -6.83
CA ARG A 82 22.98 0.79 -5.87
C ARG A 82 24.26 1.27 -6.55
N ASP A 83 24.73 0.56 -7.57
CA ASP A 83 25.94 0.92 -8.33
C ASP A 83 25.53 1.35 -9.73
N GLU A 84 25.57 2.65 -10.00
CA GLU A 84 25.15 3.25 -11.27
C GLU A 84 26.06 2.84 -12.42
N ARG A 85 27.35 2.60 -12.18
CA ARG A 85 28.27 2.15 -13.24
C ARG A 85 27.91 0.75 -13.70
N LYS A 86 27.62 -0.16 -12.75
CA LYS A 86 27.11 -1.50 -13.08
C LYS A 86 25.74 -1.40 -13.76
N GLY A 87 24.87 -0.52 -13.29
CA GLY A 87 23.57 -0.25 -13.89
C GLY A 87 23.68 0.18 -15.35
N GLU A 88 24.55 1.14 -15.65
CA GLU A 88 24.75 1.68 -16.99
C GLU A 88 25.32 0.63 -17.94
N SER A 89 26.27 -0.19 -17.48
CA SER A 89 26.77 -1.32 -18.26
C SER A 89 25.64 -2.28 -18.65
N VAL A 90 24.78 -2.65 -17.70
CA VAL A 90 23.64 -3.55 -17.95
C VAL A 90 22.61 -2.89 -18.87
N ARG A 91 22.33 -1.59 -18.70
CA ARG A 91 21.48 -0.81 -19.59
C ARG A 91 21.99 -0.88 -21.03
N GLN A 92 23.27 -0.62 -21.26
CA GLN A 92 23.85 -0.67 -22.61
C GLN A 92 23.70 -2.06 -23.25
N ASP A 93 23.88 -3.12 -22.48
CA ASP A 93 23.69 -4.49 -22.96
C ASP A 93 22.22 -4.78 -23.31
N LEU A 94 21.27 -4.28 -22.51
CA LEU A 94 19.83 -4.41 -22.77
C LEU A 94 19.42 -3.66 -24.04
N ILE A 95 19.86 -2.42 -24.19
CA ILE A 95 19.55 -1.58 -25.36
C ILE A 95 20.12 -2.21 -26.64
N LYS A 96 21.41 -2.58 -26.63
CA LYS A 96 22.06 -3.22 -27.79
C LYS A 96 21.47 -4.59 -28.11
N GLY A 97 21.28 -5.43 -27.09
CA GLY A 97 20.79 -6.79 -27.26
C GLY A 97 19.32 -6.87 -27.68
N GLY A 98 18.52 -5.88 -27.30
CA GLY A 98 17.11 -5.77 -27.67
C GLY A 98 16.82 -4.91 -28.91
N ASN A 99 17.83 -4.24 -29.48
CA ASN A 99 17.66 -3.23 -30.53
C ASN A 99 16.58 -2.18 -30.15
N LEU A 100 16.73 -1.62 -28.95
CA LEU A 100 15.77 -0.68 -28.36
C LEU A 100 16.25 0.77 -28.51
N ASP A 101 15.32 1.72 -28.43
CA ASP A 101 15.67 3.14 -28.34
C ASP A 101 16.35 3.45 -26.99
N ASP A 102 17.27 4.42 -26.99
CA ASP A 102 18.11 4.74 -25.83
C ASP A 102 17.29 5.14 -24.59
N ASP A 103 16.11 5.75 -24.78
CA ASP A 103 15.24 6.21 -23.70
C ASP A 103 14.37 5.08 -23.09
N MET A 104 14.40 3.87 -23.66
CA MET A 104 13.63 2.72 -23.16
C MET A 104 14.11 2.22 -21.80
N VAL A 105 15.36 2.50 -21.43
CA VAL A 105 15.94 2.11 -20.15
C VAL A 105 16.64 3.31 -19.54
N GLN A 106 16.35 3.62 -18.28
CA GLN A 106 17.04 4.64 -17.49
C GLN A 106 17.62 4.01 -16.21
N VAL A 107 18.76 4.53 -15.74
CA VAL A 107 19.44 4.04 -14.54
C VAL A 107 19.43 5.15 -13.50
N TRP A 108 18.80 4.90 -12.34
CA TRP A 108 18.74 5.85 -11.24
C TRP A 108 19.36 5.24 -9.98
N LYS A 109 20.10 6.07 -9.24
CA LYS A 109 20.63 5.72 -7.92
C LYS A 109 19.51 5.39 -6.94
N LEU A 110 19.55 4.19 -6.38
CA LEU A 110 18.70 3.76 -5.28
C LEU A 110 19.46 2.76 -4.40
N ASP A 111 19.85 3.20 -3.21
CA ASP A 111 20.49 2.36 -2.21
C ASP A 111 19.55 2.05 -1.05
N LEU A 112 19.04 0.80 -1.00
CA LEU A 112 18.15 0.35 0.07
C LEU A 112 18.85 0.21 1.42
N SER A 113 20.18 0.36 1.54
CA SER A 113 20.81 0.48 2.86
C SER A 113 20.74 1.90 3.44
N SER A 114 20.16 2.88 2.72
CA SER A 114 20.06 4.27 3.16
C SER A 114 18.65 4.84 2.96
N TYR A 115 17.97 5.16 4.07
CA TYR A 115 16.67 5.84 4.02
C TYR A 115 16.73 7.18 3.28
N GLN A 116 17.83 7.92 3.41
CA GLN A 116 18.04 9.18 2.68
C GLN A 116 18.07 8.94 1.16
N SER A 117 18.70 7.84 0.71
CA SER A 117 18.70 7.48 -0.71
C SER A 117 17.29 7.17 -1.21
N ILE A 118 16.45 6.52 -0.40
CA ILE A 118 15.07 6.17 -0.77
C ILE A 118 14.19 7.42 -0.85
N ILE A 119 14.31 8.31 0.13
CA ILE A 119 13.58 9.59 0.15
C ILE A 119 13.97 10.46 -1.04
N ALA A 120 15.27 10.58 -1.33
CA ALA A 120 15.76 11.33 -2.48
C ALA A 120 15.28 10.72 -3.82
N PHE A 121 15.33 9.40 -3.95
CA PHE A 121 14.80 8.69 -5.12
C PHE A 121 13.31 8.97 -5.31
N ALA A 122 12.51 8.86 -4.24
CA ALA A 122 11.08 9.12 -4.30
C ALA A 122 10.77 10.59 -4.62
N ALA A 123 11.54 11.54 -4.07
CA ALA A 123 11.40 12.97 -4.38
C ALA A 123 11.63 13.23 -5.88
N ASN A 124 12.67 12.64 -6.47
CA ASN A 124 12.94 12.73 -7.90
C ASN A 124 11.85 12.03 -8.73
N ALA A 125 11.34 10.90 -8.26
CA ALA A 125 10.30 10.15 -8.98
C ALA A 125 8.96 10.91 -9.08
N LYS A 126 8.72 11.96 -8.28
CA LYS A 126 7.50 12.78 -8.37
C LYS A 126 7.37 13.52 -9.71
N SER A 127 8.48 13.80 -10.39
CA SER A 127 8.49 14.46 -11.70
C SER A 127 8.30 13.48 -12.86
N LEU A 128 8.30 12.17 -12.60
CA LEU A 128 8.09 11.17 -13.64
C LEU A 128 6.62 11.17 -14.09
N GLU A 129 6.47 11.13 -15.40
CA GLU A 129 5.21 10.85 -16.07
C GLU A 129 5.13 9.35 -16.36
N ASN A 130 3.93 8.78 -16.28
CA ASN A 130 3.63 7.39 -16.63
C ASN A 130 4.41 6.33 -15.80
N LEU A 131 4.87 6.63 -14.58
CA LEU A 131 5.35 5.60 -13.67
C LEU A 131 4.16 4.83 -13.09
N ASN A 132 3.83 3.69 -13.71
CA ASN A 132 2.63 2.92 -13.40
C ASN A 132 2.90 1.64 -12.62
N ILE A 133 4.09 1.08 -12.79
CA ILE A 133 4.46 -0.22 -12.23
C ILE A 133 5.70 -0.02 -11.36
N ALA A 134 5.73 -0.61 -10.16
CA ALA A 134 6.94 -0.75 -9.39
C ALA A 134 7.11 -2.18 -8.89
N ILE A 135 8.27 -2.75 -9.21
CA ILE A 135 8.67 -4.08 -8.79
C ILE A 135 9.80 -3.93 -7.78
N LEU A 136 9.43 -4.15 -6.51
CA LEU A 136 10.33 -4.08 -5.37
C LEU A 136 11.02 -5.45 -5.22
N ASN A 137 11.97 -5.71 -6.12
CA ASN A 137 12.68 -6.97 -6.24
C ASN A 137 13.96 -7.04 -5.39
N ALA A 138 14.63 -5.91 -5.16
CA ALA A 138 15.89 -5.88 -4.45
C ALA A 138 15.77 -6.44 -3.02
N GLY A 139 16.68 -7.36 -2.70
CA GLY A 139 16.83 -7.93 -1.36
C GLY A 139 18.16 -8.68 -1.23
N ILE A 140 18.50 -9.02 0.00
CA ILE A 140 19.75 -9.69 0.38
C ILE A 140 19.48 -10.91 1.25
N TYR A 141 20.39 -11.88 1.19
CA TYR A 141 20.44 -13.02 2.10
C TYR A 141 21.78 -12.99 2.82
N LYS A 142 21.75 -12.74 4.13
CA LYS A 142 22.95 -12.54 4.96
C LYS A 142 23.46 -13.87 5.47
N VAL A 143 24.75 -14.14 5.29
CA VAL A 143 25.39 -15.36 5.82
C VAL A 143 25.81 -15.18 7.26
N SER A 144 26.10 -13.95 7.67
CA SER A 144 26.42 -13.58 9.05
C SER A 144 25.54 -12.43 9.52
N GLU A 145 25.17 -12.44 10.80
CA GLU A 145 24.44 -11.35 11.43
C GLU A 145 25.28 -10.05 11.40
N ALA A 146 24.71 -8.99 10.85
CA ALA A 146 25.31 -7.67 10.81
C ALA A 146 24.21 -6.62 10.96
N PHE A 147 24.51 -5.53 11.65
CA PHE A 147 23.55 -4.48 11.96
C PHE A 147 23.90 -3.19 11.23
N SER A 148 22.86 -2.52 10.75
CA SER A 148 22.97 -1.21 10.13
C SER A 148 23.07 -0.08 11.17
N SER A 149 23.28 1.14 10.69
CA SER A 149 23.29 2.34 11.54
C SER A 149 21.95 2.65 12.22
N THR A 150 20.85 2.02 11.80
CA THR A 150 19.50 2.21 12.41
C THR A 150 19.24 1.21 13.54
N GLY A 151 20.19 0.29 13.78
CA GLY A 151 20.11 -0.75 14.81
C GLY A 151 19.31 -1.98 14.39
N TYR A 152 18.88 -2.08 13.13
CA TYR A 152 18.29 -3.32 12.60
C TYR A 152 19.34 -4.17 11.90
N GLU A 153 19.14 -5.49 11.91
CA GLU A 153 19.92 -6.40 11.09
C GLU A 153 19.82 -5.98 9.60
N GLU A 154 20.91 -6.08 8.84
CA GLU A 154 20.98 -5.55 7.47
C GLU A 154 19.90 -6.11 6.54
N GLY A 155 19.62 -7.42 6.63
CA GLY A 155 18.54 -8.08 5.92
C GLY A 155 17.17 -7.52 6.32
N MET A 156 16.91 -7.34 7.62
CA MET A 156 15.70 -6.68 8.12
C MET A 156 15.53 -5.26 7.57
N GLN A 157 16.58 -4.45 7.62
CA GLN A 157 16.53 -3.09 7.11
C GLN A 157 16.25 -3.08 5.60
N ILE A 158 16.98 -3.87 4.80
CA ILE A 158 16.88 -3.80 3.34
C ILE A 158 15.62 -4.51 2.83
N ASN A 159 15.39 -5.77 3.23
CA ASN A 159 14.33 -6.59 2.67
C ASN A 159 12.93 -6.16 3.14
N TYR A 160 12.83 -5.59 4.35
CA TYR A 160 11.57 -5.15 4.92
C TYR A 160 11.47 -3.63 5.00
N LEU A 161 12.10 -2.98 5.98
CA LEU A 161 11.85 -1.55 6.29
C LEU A 161 12.07 -0.62 5.10
N SER A 162 13.15 -0.81 4.36
CA SER A 162 13.52 0.01 3.21
C SER A 162 12.61 -0.23 2.01
N ASN A 163 12.22 -1.48 1.76
CA ASN A 163 11.25 -1.80 0.72
C ASN A 163 9.85 -1.26 1.07
N ILE A 164 9.44 -1.29 2.34
CA ILE A 164 8.18 -0.71 2.79
C ILE A 164 8.22 0.82 2.72
N LEU A 165 9.32 1.46 3.11
CA LEU A 165 9.52 2.90 2.94
C LEU A 165 9.38 3.29 1.47
N LEU A 166 10.04 2.55 0.56
CA LEU A 166 9.93 2.78 -0.88
C LEU A 166 8.51 2.54 -1.40
N LEU A 167 7.84 1.47 -0.98
CA LEU A 167 6.45 1.18 -1.34
C LEU A 167 5.55 2.36 -0.99
N ILE A 168 5.58 2.79 0.27
CA ILE A 168 4.78 3.90 0.80
C ILE A 168 5.09 5.20 0.03
N SER A 169 6.37 5.45 -0.23
CA SER A 169 6.82 6.65 -0.94
C SER A 169 6.34 6.71 -2.40
N LEU A 170 6.16 5.55 -3.03
CA LEU A 170 5.73 5.42 -4.43
C LEU A 170 4.21 5.41 -4.60
N LEU A 171 3.42 5.07 -3.57
CA LEU A 171 1.95 5.05 -3.63
C LEU A 171 1.35 6.31 -4.28
N PRO A 172 1.64 7.55 -3.81
CA PRO A 172 1.06 8.75 -4.41
C PRO A 172 1.53 8.99 -5.85
N ILE A 173 2.76 8.60 -6.19
CA ILE A 173 3.37 8.81 -7.50
C ILE A 173 2.72 7.87 -8.52
N ILE A 174 2.58 6.61 -8.17
CA ILE A 174 1.96 5.59 -9.02
C ILE A 174 0.46 5.83 -9.16
N LYS A 175 -0.21 6.28 -8.09
CA LYS A 175 -1.62 6.71 -8.15
C LYS A 175 -1.81 7.86 -9.15
N LYS A 176 -1.00 8.91 -9.05
CA LYS A 176 -1.08 10.09 -9.93
C LYS A 176 -0.89 9.72 -11.40
N ASN A 177 -0.01 8.77 -11.68
CA ASN A 177 0.36 8.40 -13.04
C ASN A 177 -0.52 7.32 -13.65
N ALA A 178 -1.42 6.68 -12.87
CA ALA A 178 -2.28 5.62 -13.37
C ALA A 178 -3.13 6.10 -14.56
N PRO A 179 -3.24 5.32 -15.65
CA PRO A 179 -4.09 5.69 -16.79
C PRO A 179 -5.56 5.83 -16.34
N ALA A 180 -6.32 6.67 -17.04
CA ALA A 180 -7.73 6.85 -16.76
C ALA A 180 -8.49 5.52 -16.81
N GLY A 181 -9.23 5.20 -15.75
CA GLY A 181 -9.98 3.93 -15.64
C GLY A 181 -9.14 2.73 -15.20
N GLU A 182 -7.82 2.89 -15.05
CA GLU A 182 -6.89 1.84 -14.62
C GLU A 182 -6.29 2.14 -13.24
N THR A 183 -5.55 1.16 -12.68
CA THR A 183 -4.78 1.35 -11.44
C THR A 183 -3.31 1.14 -11.73
N GLY A 184 -2.43 1.85 -11.03
CA GLY A 184 -1.02 1.46 -11.00
C GLY A 184 -0.82 0.19 -10.17
N HIS A 185 0.37 -0.41 -10.24
CA HIS A 185 0.69 -1.68 -9.57
C HIS A 185 2.03 -1.63 -8.85
N ILE A 186 2.06 -1.93 -7.55
CA ILE A 186 3.29 -2.20 -6.80
C ILE A 186 3.36 -3.68 -6.43
N CYS A 187 4.40 -4.37 -6.90
CA CYS A 187 4.66 -5.77 -6.58
C CYS A 187 5.87 -5.89 -5.66
N LEU A 188 5.67 -6.45 -4.46
CA LEU A 188 6.73 -6.77 -3.50
C LEU A 188 7.21 -8.21 -3.74
N VAL A 189 8.47 -8.40 -4.12
CA VAL A 189 9.00 -9.74 -4.37
C VAL A 189 9.26 -10.46 -3.05
N SER A 190 8.59 -11.60 -2.89
CA SER A 190 8.61 -12.44 -1.71
C SER A 190 9.26 -13.80 -1.98
N SER A 191 9.05 -14.76 -1.09
CA SER A 191 9.65 -16.10 -1.09
C SER A 191 8.74 -17.10 -0.36
N ASP A 192 8.84 -18.38 -0.70
CA ASP A 192 8.24 -19.47 0.10
C ASP A 192 8.76 -19.49 1.55
N THR A 193 9.98 -18.97 1.79
CA THR A 193 10.57 -18.90 3.14
C THR A 193 9.74 -18.06 4.12
N ALA A 194 8.90 -17.14 3.64
CA ALA A 194 7.95 -16.42 4.47
C ALA A 194 7.00 -17.38 5.21
N ALA A 195 6.62 -18.50 4.58
CA ALA A 195 5.72 -19.49 5.17
C ALA A 195 6.44 -20.49 6.10
N TRP A 196 7.78 -20.45 6.15
CA TRP A 196 8.60 -21.33 6.98
C TRP A 196 9.26 -20.63 8.15
N ALA A 197 9.14 -19.30 8.22
CA ALA A 197 9.66 -18.52 9.33
C ALA A 197 8.91 -18.88 10.60
N LYS A 198 9.65 -19.15 11.67
CA LYS A 198 9.09 -19.24 13.02
C LYS A 198 8.64 -17.86 13.50
N TYR A 199 9.41 -16.81 13.19
CA TYR A 199 9.22 -15.45 13.66
C TYR A 199 9.02 -15.43 15.19
N GLU A 200 10.09 -15.74 15.93
CA GLU A 200 10.05 -15.87 17.39
C GLU A 200 9.63 -14.55 18.07
N GLU A 201 9.93 -13.41 17.45
CA GLU A 201 9.62 -12.10 17.99
C GLU A 201 8.14 -11.71 17.88
N ARG A 202 7.29 -12.51 17.21
CA ARG A 202 5.87 -12.19 16.93
C ARG A 202 5.00 -11.96 18.17
N THR A 203 5.40 -12.48 19.32
CA THR A 203 4.71 -12.28 20.60
C THR A 203 5.23 -11.09 21.39
N SER A 204 6.32 -10.45 20.94
CA SER A 204 6.90 -9.28 21.59
C SER A 204 5.98 -8.08 21.51
N THR A 205 6.08 -7.19 22.50
CA THR A 205 5.41 -5.88 22.50
C THR A 205 6.37 -4.87 23.13
N PRO A 206 6.93 -3.92 22.37
CA PRO A 206 6.76 -3.69 20.92
C PRO A 206 7.49 -4.73 20.05
N LEU A 207 7.00 -4.96 18.82
CA LEU A 207 7.52 -5.92 17.84
C LEU A 207 8.84 -5.48 17.20
N LEU A 208 8.89 -4.27 16.64
CA LEU A 208 10.05 -3.80 15.88
C LEU A 208 11.31 -3.64 16.74
N PRO A 209 11.26 -3.09 17.96
CA PRO A 209 12.42 -3.06 18.84
C PRO A 209 12.96 -4.44 19.20
N ALA A 210 12.11 -5.47 19.27
CA ALA A 210 12.57 -6.84 19.51
C ALA A 210 13.43 -7.37 18.35
N LEU A 211 13.18 -6.92 17.11
CA LEU A 211 13.99 -7.26 15.92
C LEU A 211 15.35 -6.56 15.87
N LYS A 212 15.63 -5.62 16.80
CA LYS A 212 16.97 -5.03 16.99
C LYS A 212 17.86 -5.88 17.91
N ILE A 213 17.29 -6.88 18.58
CA ILE A 213 18.03 -7.75 19.49
C ILE A 213 18.74 -8.82 18.65
N PRO A 214 20.06 -9.03 18.82
CA PRO A 214 20.78 -10.12 18.16
C PRO A 214 20.16 -11.49 18.43
N MET A 215 20.14 -12.34 17.42
CA MET A 215 19.67 -13.72 17.59
C MET A 215 20.57 -14.47 18.57
N LYS A 216 19.98 -15.28 19.46
CA LYS A 216 20.75 -16.16 20.35
C LYS A 216 21.71 -17.07 19.59
N THR A 217 21.28 -17.52 18.42
CA THR A 217 22.08 -18.25 17.46
C THR A 217 21.65 -17.78 16.08
N TRP A 218 22.60 -17.29 15.29
CA TRP A 218 22.31 -16.77 13.95
C TRP A 218 21.74 -17.88 13.06
N ASP A 219 20.49 -17.70 12.63
CA ASP A 219 19.83 -18.54 11.64
C ASP A 219 19.46 -17.66 10.45
N MET A 220 20.32 -17.70 9.44
CA MET A 220 20.16 -16.97 8.18
C MET A 220 18.86 -17.32 7.44
N GLY A 221 18.41 -18.57 7.53
CA GLY A 221 17.19 -19.03 6.85
C GLY A 221 15.94 -18.51 7.56
N GLU A 222 15.94 -18.58 8.89
CA GLU A 222 14.89 -17.99 9.73
C GLU A 222 14.80 -16.49 9.51
N ARG A 223 15.90 -15.74 9.72
CA ARG A 223 15.87 -14.28 9.62
C ARG A 223 15.44 -13.81 8.22
N TYR A 224 15.94 -14.42 7.16
CA TYR A 224 15.48 -14.12 5.79
C TYR A 224 13.99 -14.43 5.61
N GLY A 225 13.52 -15.59 6.10
CA GLY A 225 12.11 -15.94 6.13
C GLY A 225 11.26 -14.90 6.85
N THR A 226 11.69 -14.46 8.03
CA THR A 226 11.03 -13.41 8.81
C THR A 226 10.89 -12.14 7.98
N THR A 227 11.96 -11.69 7.30
CA THR A 227 11.91 -10.46 6.47
C THR A 227 10.82 -10.52 5.39
N LYS A 228 10.62 -11.69 4.78
CA LYS A 228 9.62 -11.90 3.73
C LYS A 228 8.21 -12.09 4.31
N LEU A 229 8.09 -12.70 5.48
CA LEU A 229 6.83 -12.81 6.21
C LEU A 229 6.30 -11.44 6.65
N LEU A 230 7.17 -10.55 7.16
CA LEU A 230 6.74 -9.20 7.54
C LEU A 230 6.17 -8.43 6.35
N GLY A 231 6.72 -8.63 5.15
CA GLY A 231 6.15 -8.10 3.91
C GLY A 231 4.73 -8.60 3.63
N HIS A 232 4.44 -9.88 3.86
CA HIS A 232 3.08 -10.41 3.73
C HIS A 232 2.10 -9.77 4.72
N LEU A 233 2.49 -9.70 5.99
CA LEU A 233 1.67 -9.15 7.07
C LEU A 233 1.38 -7.67 6.84
N PHE A 234 2.41 -6.88 6.53
CA PHE A 234 2.26 -5.46 6.24
C PHE A 234 1.40 -5.20 5.01
N LEU A 235 1.65 -5.89 3.89
CA LEU A 235 0.86 -5.72 2.66
C LEU A 235 -0.61 -6.11 2.88
N THR A 236 -0.88 -7.14 3.68
CA THR A 236 -2.25 -7.54 4.06
C THR A 236 -2.94 -6.44 4.87
N ALA A 237 -2.28 -5.91 5.91
CA ALA A 237 -2.83 -4.85 6.74
C ALA A 237 -3.08 -3.55 5.95
N LEU A 238 -2.16 -3.20 5.03
CA LEU A 238 -2.30 -2.05 4.15
C LEU A 238 -3.44 -2.24 3.14
N SER A 239 -3.55 -3.42 2.51
CA SER A 239 -4.58 -3.68 1.49
C SER A 239 -5.99 -3.67 2.09
N LYS A 240 -6.16 -4.17 3.32
CA LYS A 240 -7.45 -4.13 4.05
C LYS A 240 -7.97 -2.71 4.30
N ARG A 241 -7.07 -1.73 4.42
CA ARG A 241 -7.41 -0.31 4.63
C ARG A 241 -7.78 0.42 3.35
N GLY A 242 -7.75 -0.27 2.22
CA GLY A 242 -8.01 0.31 0.91
C GLY A 242 -6.75 0.95 0.32
N SER A 243 -6.50 0.66 -0.96
CA SER A 243 -5.44 1.31 -1.73
C SER A 243 -5.94 1.59 -3.13
N SER A 244 -5.75 2.81 -3.60
CA SER A 244 -6.02 3.20 -4.99
C SER A 244 -4.98 2.66 -5.98
N VAL A 245 -3.97 1.95 -5.48
CA VAL A 245 -2.93 1.26 -6.25
C VAL A 245 -3.04 -0.23 -5.98
N THR A 246 -2.93 -1.05 -7.02
CA THR A 246 -2.90 -2.51 -6.88
C THR A 246 -1.61 -2.92 -6.17
N LEU A 247 -1.71 -3.73 -5.12
CA LEU A 247 -0.59 -4.17 -4.29
C LEU A 247 -0.56 -5.68 -4.30
N SER A 248 0.59 -6.29 -4.58
CA SER A 248 0.71 -7.75 -4.55
C SER A 248 2.05 -8.19 -3.98
N CYS A 249 2.09 -9.38 -3.39
CA CYS A 249 3.32 -10.12 -3.19
C CYS A 249 3.49 -11.12 -4.33
N ALA A 250 4.70 -11.39 -4.80
CA ALA A 250 4.91 -12.45 -5.79
C ALA A 250 6.21 -13.21 -5.55
N ASN A 251 6.22 -14.52 -5.83
CA ASN A 251 7.35 -15.38 -5.55
C ASN A 251 7.90 -16.04 -6.83
N PRO A 252 9.18 -15.79 -7.17
CA PRO A 252 9.81 -16.41 -8.33
C PRO A 252 10.14 -17.90 -8.13
N GLY A 253 9.95 -18.44 -6.93
CA GLY A 253 10.43 -19.77 -6.54
C GLY A 253 11.94 -19.79 -6.32
N LEU A 254 12.53 -20.99 -6.28
CA LEU A 254 13.97 -21.17 -6.25
C LEU A 254 14.52 -21.11 -7.68
N TYR A 255 15.48 -20.21 -7.89
CA TYR A 255 16.12 -20.01 -9.17
C TYR A 255 17.65 -20.05 -9.01
N GLY A 256 18.34 -20.49 -10.06
CA GLY A 256 19.78 -20.73 -10.05
C GLY A 256 20.48 -20.12 -11.27
N GLY A 257 21.81 -20.07 -11.23
CA GLY A 257 22.62 -19.68 -12.39
C GLY A 257 22.61 -18.19 -12.75
N GLY A 258 22.58 -17.28 -11.77
CA GLY A 258 22.68 -15.83 -12.02
C GLY A 258 22.19 -14.91 -10.90
N SER A 259 21.75 -15.47 -9.76
CA SER A 259 21.32 -14.71 -8.58
C SER A 259 22.49 -14.25 -7.73
N ASP A 260 22.57 -12.95 -7.46
CA ASP A 260 23.51 -12.37 -6.49
C ASP A 260 22.95 -12.44 -5.04
N LEU A 261 21.82 -13.10 -4.81
CA LEU A 261 21.14 -13.13 -3.50
C LEU A 261 22.00 -13.83 -2.44
N ALA A 262 22.62 -14.97 -2.78
CA ALA A 262 23.49 -15.75 -1.90
C ALA A 262 24.99 -15.44 -2.09
N ARG A 263 25.35 -14.21 -2.51
CA ARG A 263 26.73 -13.83 -2.86
C ARG A 263 27.75 -14.00 -1.73
N GLU A 264 27.29 -13.94 -0.49
CA GLU A 264 28.14 -14.09 0.70
C GLU A 264 28.50 -15.56 1.00
N ALA A 265 27.81 -16.53 0.39
CA ALA A 265 28.05 -17.95 0.65
C ALA A 265 29.43 -18.37 0.14
N LYS A 266 30.23 -18.96 1.03
CA LYS A 266 31.59 -19.48 0.74
C LYS A 266 31.68 -20.97 1.07
N GLY A 267 32.68 -21.65 0.50
CA GLY A 267 33.02 -23.04 0.83
C GLY A 267 31.86 -24.03 0.66
N ILE A 268 31.67 -24.90 1.65
CA ILE A 268 30.68 -26.00 1.60
C ILE A 268 29.24 -25.50 1.46
N LEU A 269 28.91 -24.33 2.01
CA LEU A 269 27.59 -23.73 1.89
C LEU A 269 27.30 -23.30 0.44
N ARG A 270 28.29 -22.72 -0.26
CA ARG A 270 28.18 -22.40 -1.69
C ARG A 270 28.02 -23.66 -2.53
N PHE A 271 28.73 -24.73 -2.17
CA PHE A 271 28.60 -26.03 -2.84
C PHE A 271 27.21 -26.63 -2.63
N ALA A 272 26.71 -26.69 -1.39
CA ALA A 272 25.38 -27.19 -1.07
C ALA A 272 24.27 -26.39 -1.77
N HIS A 273 24.35 -25.06 -1.76
CA HIS A 273 23.45 -24.19 -2.52
C HIS A 273 23.51 -24.46 -4.02
N LYS A 274 24.72 -24.62 -4.59
CA LYS A 274 24.89 -24.95 -6.02
C LYS A 274 24.25 -26.30 -6.37
N MET A 275 24.42 -27.31 -5.52
CA MET A 275 23.81 -28.64 -5.72
C MET A 275 22.29 -28.58 -5.60
N GLN A 276 21.77 -27.85 -4.61
CA GLN A 276 20.33 -27.61 -4.46
C GLN A 276 19.75 -26.90 -5.68
N CYS A 277 20.44 -25.87 -6.18
CA CYS A 277 20.02 -25.18 -7.40
C CYS A 277 20.06 -26.10 -8.62
N LEU A 278 21.10 -26.92 -8.78
CA LEU A 278 21.21 -27.81 -9.93
C LEU A 278 20.03 -28.78 -10.05
N VAL A 279 19.46 -29.21 -8.91
CA VAL A 279 18.35 -30.17 -8.88
C VAL A 279 16.98 -29.50 -8.89
N LEU A 280 16.82 -28.38 -8.19
CA LEU A 280 15.51 -27.80 -7.89
C LEU A 280 15.29 -26.39 -8.43
N SER A 281 16.33 -25.74 -8.99
CA SER A 281 16.18 -24.36 -9.42
C SER A 281 15.69 -24.22 -10.84
N ARG A 282 14.80 -23.24 -11.02
CA ARG A 282 14.41 -22.74 -12.33
C ARG A 282 15.44 -21.74 -12.84
N THR A 283 15.40 -21.45 -14.14
CA THR A 283 16.15 -20.32 -14.67
C THR A 283 15.55 -18.99 -14.16
N CYS A 284 16.36 -17.93 -14.08
CA CYS A 284 15.85 -16.60 -13.77
C CYS A 284 14.73 -16.18 -14.74
N ALA A 285 14.82 -16.59 -16.02
CA ALA A 285 13.79 -16.36 -17.04
C ALA A 285 12.44 -16.89 -16.64
N VAL A 286 12.39 -18.14 -16.18
CA VAL A 286 11.13 -18.75 -15.74
C VAL A 286 10.64 -18.13 -14.43
N GLY A 287 11.53 -17.84 -13.48
CA GLY A 287 11.15 -17.22 -12.20
C GLY A 287 10.56 -15.80 -12.36
N ALA A 288 11.12 -15.01 -13.27
CA ALA A 288 10.66 -13.65 -13.56
C ALA A 288 9.21 -13.60 -14.08
N ARG A 289 8.78 -14.62 -14.83
CA ARG A 289 7.42 -14.69 -15.41
C ARG A 289 6.32 -14.55 -14.36
N THR A 290 6.49 -15.15 -13.18
CA THR A 290 5.51 -14.99 -12.10
C THR A 290 5.34 -13.54 -11.67
N ILE A 291 6.44 -12.78 -11.61
CA ILE A 291 6.39 -11.36 -11.24
C ILE A 291 5.75 -10.54 -12.37
N VAL A 292 6.08 -10.86 -13.63
CA VAL A 292 5.47 -10.20 -14.80
C VAL A 292 3.96 -10.48 -14.84
N HIS A 293 3.53 -11.74 -14.73
CA HIS A 293 2.10 -12.12 -14.63
C HIS A 293 1.37 -11.37 -13.52
N SER A 294 2.03 -11.17 -12.38
CA SER A 294 1.45 -10.42 -11.27
C SER A 294 1.07 -9.00 -11.68
N VAL A 295 1.93 -8.29 -12.40
CA VAL A 295 1.73 -6.88 -12.77
C VAL A 295 1.06 -6.68 -14.14
N THR A 296 0.86 -7.76 -14.91
CA THR A 296 0.22 -7.73 -16.23
C THR A 296 -1.09 -8.50 -16.26
N THR A 297 -1.03 -9.83 -16.30
CA THR A 297 -2.16 -10.71 -16.58
C THR A 297 -3.17 -10.70 -15.44
N LEU A 298 -2.69 -10.76 -14.19
CA LEU A 298 -3.56 -10.73 -13.02
C LEU A 298 -3.93 -9.29 -12.65
N HIS A 299 -2.96 -8.38 -12.70
CA HIS A 299 -3.11 -6.95 -12.39
C HIS A 299 -4.02 -6.75 -11.16
N ARG A 300 -5.22 -6.18 -11.34
CA ARG A 300 -6.16 -5.87 -10.25
C ARG A 300 -6.55 -7.08 -9.42
N GLN A 301 -6.63 -8.27 -10.02
CA GLN A 301 -6.95 -9.50 -9.31
C GLN A 301 -5.88 -9.85 -8.26
N ALA A 302 -4.63 -9.42 -8.47
CA ALA A 302 -3.55 -9.66 -7.52
C ALA A 302 -3.59 -8.71 -6.30
N HIS A 303 -4.51 -7.75 -6.23
CA HIS A 303 -4.59 -6.79 -5.13
C HIS A 303 -4.78 -7.50 -3.78
N GLY A 304 -3.89 -7.23 -2.82
CA GLY A 304 -3.89 -7.85 -1.49
C GLY A 304 -3.48 -9.33 -1.49
N HIS A 305 -3.03 -9.87 -2.62
CA HIS A 305 -2.79 -11.30 -2.79
C HIS A 305 -1.32 -11.62 -3.06
N TYR A 306 -1.03 -12.92 -2.97
CA TYR A 306 0.26 -13.49 -3.27
C TYR A 306 0.19 -14.28 -4.58
N VAL A 307 1.15 -14.06 -5.47
CA VAL A 307 1.17 -14.65 -6.81
C VAL A 307 2.32 -15.63 -6.93
N GLU A 308 2.01 -16.81 -7.45
CA GLU A 308 3.00 -17.86 -7.71
C GLU A 308 2.52 -18.83 -8.77
N GLY A 309 3.43 -19.22 -9.67
CA GLY A 309 3.13 -20.18 -10.73
C GLY A 309 2.48 -19.55 -11.96
N ASP A 310 1.92 -18.33 -11.83
CA ASP A 310 1.07 -17.56 -12.78
C ASP A 310 -0.31 -17.19 -12.20
N LYS A 311 -0.65 -17.70 -11.01
CA LYS A 311 -1.95 -17.48 -10.39
C LYS A 311 -1.86 -17.00 -8.95
N ILE A 312 -3.00 -16.57 -8.43
CA ILE A 312 -3.18 -16.22 -7.02
C ILE A 312 -3.05 -17.48 -6.16
N GLN A 313 -2.28 -17.37 -5.09
CA GLN A 313 -1.98 -18.42 -4.13
C GLN A 313 -2.09 -17.88 -2.71
N PRO A 314 -2.34 -18.73 -1.71
CA PRO A 314 -2.36 -18.29 -0.33
C PRO A 314 -0.98 -17.82 0.14
N MET A 315 -0.98 -16.77 0.98
CA MET A 315 0.19 -16.30 1.72
C MET A 315 0.64 -17.32 2.78
N ALA A 316 1.60 -16.92 3.63
CA ALA A 316 2.02 -17.72 4.77
C ALA A 316 0.81 -18.04 5.68
N PRO A 317 0.69 -19.27 6.23
CA PRO A 317 -0.48 -19.69 7.01
C PRO A 317 -0.85 -18.74 8.15
N ILE A 318 0.14 -18.19 8.85
CA ILE A 318 -0.07 -17.25 9.96
C ILE A 318 -0.90 -16.03 9.56
N VAL A 319 -0.82 -15.55 8.31
CA VAL A 319 -1.59 -14.39 7.81
C VAL A 319 -3.11 -14.58 7.95
N TYR A 320 -3.57 -15.83 7.90
CA TYR A 320 -4.99 -16.18 7.99
C TYR A 320 -5.46 -16.51 9.41
N GLN A 321 -4.53 -16.67 10.36
CA GLN A 321 -4.81 -16.98 11.75
C GLN A 321 -5.08 -15.72 12.56
N ASP A 322 -5.83 -15.82 13.66
CA ASP A 322 -6.17 -14.66 14.49
C ASP A 322 -4.93 -14.01 15.12
N GLU A 323 -3.96 -14.81 15.58
CA GLU A 323 -2.64 -14.32 16.03
C GLU A 323 -1.96 -13.48 14.94
N GLY A 324 -1.95 -13.96 13.70
CA GLY A 324 -1.30 -13.23 12.61
C GLY A 324 -2.03 -11.96 12.20
N LYS A 325 -3.36 -11.90 12.35
CA LYS A 325 -4.12 -10.65 12.16
C LYS A 325 -3.69 -9.62 13.20
N GLU A 326 -3.63 -9.99 14.48
CA GLU A 326 -3.18 -9.09 15.56
C GLU A 326 -1.73 -8.64 15.37
N VAL A 327 -0.85 -9.56 14.96
CA VAL A 327 0.55 -9.24 14.63
C VAL A 327 0.64 -8.30 13.44
N ALA A 328 -0.17 -8.50 12.39
CA ALA A 328 -0.18 -7.64 11.21
C ALA A 328 -0.59 -6.20 11.55
N GLU A 329 -1.60 -6.02 12.39
CA GLU A 329 -2.05 -4.69 12.82
C GLU A 329 -0.97 -3.97 13.66
N ARG A 330 -0.39 -4.65 14.66
CA ARG A 330 0.71 -4.08 15.46
C ARG A 330 1.92 -3.76 14.60
N LEU A 331 2.32 -4.67 13.72
CA LEU A 331 3.44 -4.49 12.81
C LEU A 331 3.22 -3.28 11.89
N TYR A 332 2.00 -3.13 11.36
CA TYR A 332 1.64 -2.00 10.51
C TYR A 332 1.82 -0.66 11.25
N GLU A 333 1.23 -0.52 12.43
CA GLU A 333 1.33 0.68 13.27
C GLU A 333 2.78 1.01 13.64
N GLU A 334 3.52 0.01 14.15
CA GLU A 334 4.92 0.20 14.54
C GLU A 334 5.82 0.54 13.34
N THR A 335 5.57 -0.06 12.16
CA THR A 335 6.33 0.24 10.94
C THR A 335 6.08 1.65 10.45
N LEU A 336 4.82 2.11 10.48
CA LEU A 336 4.52 3.50 10.14
C LEU A 336 5.13 4.49 11.13
N HIS A 337 5.13 4.15 12.42
CA HIS A 337 5.77 4.97 13.45
C HIS A 337 7.30 5.03 13.24
N GLU A 338 7.96 3.91 13.02
CA GLU A 338 9.41 3.83 12.72
C GLU A 338 9.78 4.65 11.48
N LEU A 339 8.92 4.66 10.45
CA LEU A 339 9.16 5.37 9.19
C LEU A 339 8.58 6.80 9.15
N SER A 340 8.02 7.29 10.26
CA SER A 340 7.32 8.58 10.32
C SER A 340 8.20 9.78 9.99
N PHE A 341 9.51 9.69 10.24
CA PHE A 341 10.51 10.71 9.91
C PHE A 341 10.54 11.08 8.41
N ALA A 342 10.06 10.19 7.54
CA ALA A 342 10.03 10.41 6.10
C ALA A 342 8.87 11.32 5.64
N GLY A 343 8.05 11.83 6.56
CA GLY A 343 7.02 12.84 6.25
C GLY A 343 5.75 12.28 5.59
N TYR A 344 5.59 10.95 5.53
CA TYR A 344 4.42 10.28 4.96
C TYR A 344 3.27 10.09 5.97
N GLY A 345 3.43 10.55 7.22
CA GLY A 345 2.44 10.39 8.29
C GLY A 345 1.05 10.95 7.93
N LEU A 346 0.97 12.08 7.23
CA LEU A 346 -0.30 12.70 6.84
C LEU A 346 -1.01 11.96 5.68
N TYR A 347 -0.25 11.40 4.73
CA TYR A 347 -0.78 10.58 3.63
C TYR A 347 -1.22 9.19 4.14
N MET A 348 -0.57 8.67 5.18
CA MET A 348 -0.95 7.41 5.82
C MET A 348 -2.13 7.58 6.79
N ALA A 349 -2.24 8.72 7.47
CA ALA A 349 -3.40 9.05 8.30
C ALA A 349 -4.70 9.13 7.48
N THR A 350 -4.63 9.63 6.23
CA THR A 350 -5.79 9.62 5.32
C THR A 350 -6.12 8.24 4.75
N MET A 351 -5.15 7.33 4.63
CA MET A 351 -5.39 5.92 4.29
C MET A 351 -5.85 5.05 5.47
N ALA A 352 -5.60 5.49 6.71
CA ALA A 352 -6.03 4.79 7.93
C ALA A 352 -7.48 5.09 8.34
N LEU A 353 -8.14 6.04 7.66
CA LEU A 353 -9.57 6.27 7.83
C LEU A 353 -10.34 5.06 7.27
N PRO A 354 -11.23 4.43 8.05
CA PRO A 354 -12.00 3.29 7.58
C PRO A 354 -12.74 3.64 6.29
N THR A 355 -12.63 2.77 5.28
CA THR A 355 -13.27 2.91 3.96
C THR A 355 -14.79 2.72 3.99
N THR A 356 -15.38 2.56 5.17
CA THR A 356 -16.84 2.54 5.33
C THR A 356 -17.35 3.98 5.22
N PRO A 357 -18.24 4.30 4.27
CA PRO A 357 -18.77 5.65 4.16
C PRO A 357 -19.45 6.02 5.49
N LEU A 358 -18.99 7.09 6.14
CA LEU A 358 -19.53 7.56 7.42
C LEU A 358 -21.06 7.71 7.36
N PHE A 359 -21.55 8.10 6.17
CA PHE A 359 -22.96 8.20 5.82
C PHE A 359 -23.21 7.62 4.43
N GLU A 360 -24.30 6.88 4.26
CA GLU A 360 -24.80 6.47 2.96
C GLU A 360 -25.98 7.36 2.54
N PHE A 361 -25.93 7.83 1.30
CA PHE A 361 -26.99 8.61 0.69
C PHE A 361 -27.87 7.70 -0.17
N HIS A 362 -29.18 7.71 0.09
CA HIS A 362 -30.17 6.88 -0.58
C HIS A 362 -31.30 7.74 -1.13
N TYR A 363 -31.93 7.33 -2.22
CA TYR A 363 -33.20 7.92 -2.66
C TYR A 363 -34.34 6.93 -2.39
N GLU A 364 -35.37 7.38 -1.68
CA GLU A 364 -36.61 6.60 -1.50
C GLU A 364 -37.42 6.59 -2.80
N ARG A 365 -38.36 5.63 -2.93
CA ARG A 365 -39.19 5.46 -4.15
C ARG A 365 -40.00 6.70 -4.55
N ASP A 366 -40.19 7.64 -3.62
CA ASP A 366 -40.87 8.91 -3.82
C ASP A 366 -39.93 10.09 -4.11
N GLY A 367 -38.64 9.83 -4.35
CA GLY A 367 -37.64 10.82 -4.78
C GLY A 367 -36.96 11.59 -3.65
N ARG A 368 -37.25 11.29 -2.38
CA ARG A 368 -36.60 11.93 -1.23
C ARG A 368 -35.17 11.41 -1.04
N LEU A 369 -34.21 12.33 -0.87
CA LEU A 369 -32.85 12.01 -0.43
C LEU A 369 -32.87 11.70 1.08
N VAL A 370 -32.46 10.49 1.43
CA VAL A 370 -32.35 9.97 2.79
C VAL A 370 -30.88 9.76 3.10
N VAL A 371 -30.46 10.23 4.27
CA VAL A 371 -29.13 9.95 4.81
C VAL A 371 -29.26 8.84 5.83
N ARG A 372 -28.46 7.79 5.67
CA ARG A 372 -28.33 6.69 6.61
C ARG A 372 -26.95 6.76 7.23
N GLU A 373 -26.91 6.91 8.54
CA GLU A 373 -25.66 6.79 9.28
C GLU A 373 -25.28 5.31 9.41
N THR A 374 -24.04 4.99 9.03
CA THR A 374 -23.52 3.61 9.08
C THR A 374 -22.32 3.46 10.01
N HIS A 375 -21.88 4.55 10.65
CA HIS A 375 -20.68 4.56 11.48
C HIS A 375 -20.94 4.27 12.97
N TYR A 376 -19.87 3.90 13.69
CA TYR A 376 -19.77 3.58 15.13
C TYR A 376 -20.39 2.31 15.71
N ALA A 377 -21.14 1.51 14.95
CA ALA A 377 -21.69 0.25 15.49
C ALA A 377 -20.62 -0.69 16.11
N GLU A 378 -19.36 -0.59 15.65
CA GLU A 378 -18.24 -1.41 16.12
C GLU A 378 -17.11 -0.61 16.80
N ASN A 379 -17.23 0.72 16.93
CA ASN A 379 -16.16 1.55 17.51
C ASN A 379 -16.22 1.50 19.04
N LYS A 380 -15.23 0.85 19.67
CA LYS A 380 -15.17 0.65 21.13
C LYS A 380 -14.90 1.93 21.94
N LEU A 381 -14.53 3.05 21.30
CA LEU A 381 -14.18 4.31 21.95
C LEU A 381 -15.35 5.28 22.07
N VAL A 382 -16.24 5.31 21.06
CA VAL A 382 -17.44 6.15 21.08
C VAL A 382 -18.56 5.38 21.77
N ARG A 383 -19.13 5.98 22.81
CA ARG A 383 -20.19 5.36 23.61
C ARG A 383 -21.56 5.74 23.08
N ASP A 384 -21.80 7.04 22.95
CA ASP A 384 -23.12 7.61 22.65
C ASP A 384 -22.98 8.75 21.62
N GLU A 385 -23.89 8.79 20.63
CA GLU A 385 -24.01 9.90 19.68
C GLU A 385 -25.32 10.66 19.86
N TYR A 386 -25.27 11.96 19.63
CA TYR A 386 -26.34 12.89 19.91
C TYR A 386 -26.61 13.80 18.73
N PHE A 387 -27.87 14.19 18.61
CA PHE A 387 -28.40 15.00 17.53
C PHE A 387 -29.31 16.10 18.07
N GLN A 388 -29.21 17.31 17.52
CA GLN A 388 -30.12 18.41 17.84
C GLN A 388 -30.45 19.24 16.59
N VAL A 389 -31.74 19.44 16.31
CA VAL A 389 -32.18 20.38 15.25
C VAL A 389 -32.08 21.81 15.78
N GLU A 390 -31.50 22.71 14.99
CA GLU A 390 -31.42 24.15 15.30
C GLU A 390 -32.42 24.98 14.49
N SER A 391 -32.71 24.55 13.26
CA SER A 391 -33.67 25.16 12.34
C SER A 391 -34.22 24.13 11.36
N GLY A 392 -35.46 24.30 10.91
CA GLY A 392 -36.12 23.40 9.96
C GLY A 392 -36.76 22.17 10.61
N THR A 393 -37.24 21.25 9.77
CA THR A 393 -37.97 20.05 10.17
C THR A 393 -37.26 18.81 9.62
N LEU A 394 -36.77 17.97 10.52
CA LEU A 394 -36.12 16.71 10.16
C LEU A 394 -37.03 15.54 10.53
N ALA A 395 -37.38 14.73 9.54
CA ALA A 395 -38.03 13.46 9.83
C ALA A 395 -36.98 12.37 10.08
N VAL A 396 -37.30 11.50 11.04
CA VAL A 396 -36.39 10.46 11.54
C VAL A 396 -37.12 9.12 11.63
N ILE A 397 -36.44 8.03 11.30
CA ILE A 397 -36.88 6.67 11.64
C ILE A 397 -35.95 6.14 12.73
N LYS A 398 -36.50 6.00 13.94
CA LYS A 398 -35.81 5.44 15.10
C LYS A 398 -36.52 4.16 15.54
N ASN A 399 -35.79 3.05 15.63
CA ASN A 399 -36.33 1.74 16.02
C ASN A 399 -37.58 1.34 15.19
N GLY A 400 -37.56 1.64 13.89
CA GLY A 400 -38.66 1.34 12.95
C GLY A 400 -39.89 2.26 13.05
N LYS A 401 -39.90 3.27 13.93
CA LYS A 401 -40.98 4.25 14.05
C LYS A 401 -40.61 5.56 13.37
N LYS A 402 -41.47 6.06 12.48
CA LYS A 402 -41.34 7.40 11.88
C LYS A 402 -41.72 8.47 12.92
N GLY A 403 -40.87 9.48 13.05
CA GLY A 403 -41.09 10.67 13.87
C GLY A 403 -40.59 11.92 13.17
N VAL A 404 -40.83 13.07 13.79
CA VAL A 404 -40.38 14.39 13.30
C VAL A 404 -39.68 15.11 14.44
N LEU A 405 -38.55 15.73 14.13
CA LEU A 405 -37.71 16.51 15.02
C LEU A 405 -37.71 17.95 14.52
N THR A 406 -37.96 18.87 15.45
CA THR A 406 -37.83 20.31 15.27
C THR A 406 -36.90 20.84 16.36
N LYS A 407 -36.60 22.13 16.34
CA LYS A 407 -35.81 22.80 17.39
C LYS A 407 -36.29 22.50 18.81
N ASP A 408 -37.60 22.40 19.00
CA ASP A 408 -38.23 22.15 20.30
C ASP A 408 -38.12 20.67 20.73
N GLY A 409 -37.69 19.77 19.84
CA GLY A 409 -37.52 18.34 20.11
C GLY A 409 -36.31 18.00 20.98
N GLY A 410 -35.45 18.98 21.27
CA GLY A 410 -34.28 18.81 22.13
C GLY A 410 -33.19 17.89 21.54
N ILE A 411 -32.32 17.42 22.43
CA ILE A 411 -31.19 16.55 22.09
C ILE A 411 -31.67 15.09 22.10
N ILE A 412 -31.41 14.36 21.01
CA ILE A 412 -31.73 12.92 20.95
C ILE A 412 -30.46 12.09 20.81
N LYS A 413 -30.44 10.92 21.45
CA LYS A 413 -29.43 9.90 21.19
C LYS A 413 -29.72 9.20 19.86
N ILE A 414 -28.71 9.08 19.00
CA ILE A 414 -28.79 8.40 17.70
C ILE A 414 -28.33 6.94 17.87
N PRO A 415 -29.23 5.95 17.74
CA PRO A 415 -28.82 4.56 17.62
C PRO A 415 -28.30 4.25 16.20
N PRO A 416 -27.42 3.25 16.05
CA PRO A 416 -26.98 2.78 14.74
C PRO A 416 -28.15 2.43 13.81
N GLY A 417 -28.03 2.82 12.53
CA GLY A 417 -29.06 2.57 11.52
C GLY A 417 -30.25 3.52 11.55
N THR A 418 -30.14 4.64 12.28
CA THR A 418 -31.12 5.73 12.22
C THR A 418 -31.11 6.35 10.82
N ARG A 419 -32.31 6.65 10.29
CA ARG A 419 -32.48 7.31 8.99
C ARG A 419 -33.05 8.70 9.17
N PHE A 420 -32.51 9.65 8.43
CA PHE A 420 -32.87 11.07 8.49
C PHE A 420 -33.19 11.61 7.10
N TRP A 421 -34.17 12.52 7.02
CA TRP A 421 -34.43 13.31 5.81
C TRP A 421 -35.15 14.62 6.14
N ALA A 422 -35.03 15.62 5.28
CA ALA A 422 -35.78 16.87 5.40
C ALA A 422 -37.26 16.64 5.02
N GLU A 423 -38.20 16.96 5.91
CA GLU A 423 -39.64 16.88 5.59
C GLU A 423 -40.08 18.16 4.88
N ALA A 424 -40.78 18.04 3.75
CA ALA A 424 -41.30 19.17 3.00
C ALA A 424 -42.51 19.82 3.73
N PRO A 425 -42.79 21.13 3.53
CA PRO A 425 -42.13 22.05 2.59
C PRO A 425 -40.86 22.68 3.17
N VAL A 426 -39.79 22.65 2.38
CA VAL A 426 -38.48 23.23 2.68
C VAL A 426 -38.52 24.74 2.42
N THR A 427 -39.28 25.50 3.21
CA THR A 427 -39.25 26.98 3.16
C THR A 427 -38.13 27.57 4.02
N ALA A 428 -37.45 26.75 4.82
CA ALA A 428 -36.35 27.16 5.69
C ALA A 428 -35.17 26.18 5.58
N ASN A 429 -33.95 26.71 5.73
CA ASN A 429 -32.74 25.91 5.83
C ASN A 429 -32.84 24.96 7.04
N LEU A 430 -32.57 23.67 6.79
CA LEU A 430 -32.39 22.68 7.85
C LEU A 430 -30.98 22.86 8.43
N VAL A 431 -30.91 23.20 9.72
CA VAL A 431 -29.66 23.34 10.47
C VAL A 431 -29.74 22.42 11.68
N PHE A 432 -28.70 21.64 11.95
CA PHE A 432 -28.64 20.72 13.07
C PHE A 432 -27.18 20.54 13.55
N ARG A 433 -27.02 20.03 14.77
CA ARG A 433 -25.74 19.61 15.35
C ARG A 433 -25.72 18.11 15.60
N VAL A 434 -24.55 17.50 15.42
CA VAL A 434 -24.25 16.11 15.77
C VAL A 434 -22.99 16.10 16.63
N TRP A 435 -22.93 15.23 17.65
CA TRP A 435 -21.70 15.02 18.42
C TRP A 435 -21.68 13.66 19.10
N ALA A 436 -20.50 13.21 19.51
CA ALA A 436 -20.28 11.94 20.21
C ALA A 436 -19.67 12.12 21.61
N GLU A 437 -19.92 11.18 22.51
CA GLU A 437 -19.30 11.11 23.84
C GLU A 437 -18.36 9.89 23.99
N PRO A 438 -17.20 10.05 24.66
CA PRO A 438 -16.70 11.29 25.28
C PRO A 438 -16.24 12.34 24.25
N GLN A 439 -16.65 13.58 24.45
CA GLN A 439 -16.09 14.72 23.71
C GLN A 439 -14.59 14.84 24.07
N ASN A 440 -13.73 15.15 23.10
CA ASN A 440 -12.26 15.26 23.20
C ASN A 440 -11.42 13.97 22.95
N LEU A 441 -12.01 12.88 22.44
CA LEU A 441 -11.23 11.72 21.97
C LEU A 441 -10.65 11.89 20.57
N ASP A 442 -11.25 12.76 19.74
CA ASP A 442 -10.78 13.04 18.40
C ASP A 442 -10.12 14.42 18.34
N ARG A 443 -8.79 14.43 18.16
CA ARG A 443 -8.02 15.64 17.79
C ARG A 443 -7.74 15.66 16.29
N GLY A 444 -8.56 14.99 15.48
CA GLY A 444 -8.65 15.15 14.04
C GLY A 444 -9.71 16.18 13.68
N PHE A 445 -9.32 17.21 12.92
CA PHE A 445 -10.14 18.16 12.18
C PHE A 445 -11.54 18.48 12.73
N ASP A 446 -11.67 19.63 13.39
CA ASP A 446 -12.94 20.23 13.83
C ASP A 446 -14.00 20.20 12.70
N GLU A 447 -15.20 19.70 13.02
CA GLU A 447 -16.36 19.61 12.13
C GLU A 447 -16.70 20.96 11.48
N ALA A 448 -16.49 22.07 12.20
CA ALA A 448 -16.67 23.42 11.67
C ALA A 448 -15.71 23.71 10.51
N PHE A 449 -14.46 23.24 10.61
CA PHE A 449 -13.47 23.37 9.55
C PHE A 449 -13.86 22.53 8.33
N LEU A 450 -14.22 21.25 8.52
CA LEU A 450 -14.58 20.37 7.40
C LEU A 450 -15.82 20.85 6.66
N ARG A 451 -16.85 21.32 7.37
CA ARG A 451 -18.06 21.87 6.76
C ARG A 451 -17.79 23.13 5.95
N ASN A 452 -17.00 24.06 6.49
CA ASN A 452 -16.67 25.30 5.80
C ASN A 452 -15.72 25.05 4.60
N TYR A 453 -14.80 24.09 4.73
CA TYR A 453 -13.89 23.68 3.66
C TYR A 453 -14.63 23.03 2.49
N LEU A 454 -15.52 22.06 2.77
CA LEU A 454 -16.31 21.39 1.73
C LEU A 454 -17.31 22.33 1.07
N GLY A 455 -17.93 23.24 1.82
CA GLY A 455 -18.78 24.30 1.27
C GLY A 455 -18.00 25.21 0.31
N TYR A 456 -16.82 25.67 0.74
CA TYR A 456 -15.97 26.53 -0.10
C TYR A 456 -15.50 25.84 -1.38
N LEU A 457 -15.09 24.56 -1.32
CA LEU A 457 -14.70 23.80 -2.51
C LEU A 457 -15.87 23.63 -3.48
N ARG A 458 -17.07 23.36 -2.95
CA ARG A 458 -18.28 23.22 -3.75
C ARG A 458 -18.68 24.54 -4.43
N ASP A 459 -18.59 25.65 -3.71
CA ASP A 459 -18.84 26.98 -4.28
C ASP A 459 -17.81 27.31 -5.37
N CYS A 460 -16.54 26.91 -5.19
CA CYS A 460 -15.51 27.07 -6.22
C CYS A 460 -15.81 26.24 -7.46
N GLU A 461 -16.27 25.00 -7.29
CA GLU A 461 -16.66 24.10 -8.38
C GLU A 461 -17.90 24.61 -9.12
N ASP A 462 -18.94 25.02 -8.40
CA ASP A 462 -20.18 25.58 -8.97
C ASP A 462 -19.93 26.87 -9.76
N GLN A 463 -18.88 27.64 -9.40
CA GLN A 463 -18.48 28.86 -10.09
C GLN A 463 -17.32 28.67 -11.08
N ASN A 464 -16.83 27.43 -11.24
CA ASN A 464 -15.67 27.09 -12.09
C ASN A 464 -14.42 27.95 -11.81
N ILE A 465 -14.11 28.19 -10.54
CA ILE A 465 -12.94 28.92 -10.06
C ILE A 465 -12.02 28.00 -9.24
N GLN A 466 -10.71 28.27 -9.28
CA GLN A 466 -9.75 27.51 -8.47
C GLN A 466 -9.74 28.04 -7.02
N PRO A 467 -9.72 27.15 -6.00
CA PRO A 467 -9.69 27.56 -4.60
C PRO A 467 -8.47 28.44 -4.27
N SER A 468 -8.71 29.56 -3.59
CA SER A 468 -7.67 30.50 -3.16
C SER A 468 -6.94 29.99 -1.93
N VAL A 469 -5.61 29.87 -2.04
CA VAL A 469 -4.73 29.49 -0.92
C VAL A 469 -4.88 30.45 0.28
N PHE A 470 -5.18 31.73 0.04
CA PHE A 470 -5.42 32.71 1.11
C PHE A 470 -6.78 32.53 1.79
N GLN A 471 -7.83 32.14 1.07
CA GLN A 471 -9.13 31.81 1.69
C GLN A 471 -9.07 30.49 2.45
N LEU A 472 -8.29 29.51 1.96
CA LEU A 472 -8.00 28.27 2.69
C LEU A 472 -7.25 28.51 4.00
N ALA A 473 -6.33 29.48 4.03
CA ALA A 473 -5.67 29.91 5.27
C ALA A 473 -6.62 30.64 6.23
N LEU A 474 -7.55 31.44 5.72
CA LEU A 474 -8.58 32.13 6.51
C LEU A 474 -9.64 31.17 7.08
N LEU A 475 -9.96 30.08 6.40
CA LEU A 475 -10.82 29.00 6.93
C LEU A 475 -10.22 28.32 8.17
N GLY A 476 -8.89 28.37 8.33
CA GLY A 476 -8.18 27.94 9.54
C GLY A 476 -7.94 29.07 10.55
N TRP A 477 -8.29 30.32 10.25
CA TRP A 477 -8.10 31.45 11.15
C TRP A 477 -9.22 31.44 12.21
N ASN A 478 -8.83 31.20 13.48
CA ASN A 478 -9.64 30.78 14.66
C ASN A 478 -9.82 29.25 14.87
N GLY A 479 -9.17 28.38 14.09
CA GLY A 479 -9.07 26.96 14.44
C GLY A 479 -7.97 26.72 15.48
N ASP A 480 -8.29 26.09 16.61
CA ASP A 480 -7.40 25.88 17.77
C ASP A 480 -6.22 24.89 17.52
N THR A 481 -5.91 24.52 16.28
CA THR A 481 -4.74 23.67 16.01
C THR A 481 -4.13 23.92 14.63
N LEU A 482 -3.02 24.66 14.63
CA LEU A 482 -2.02 24.69 13.56
C LEU A 482 -0.71 24.21 14.18
N LEU A 483 -0.34 22.94 13.98
CA LEU A 483 1.04 22.54 14.19
C LEU A 483 1.87 23.09 13.01
N SER A 484 2.40 24.29 13.19
CA SER A 484 3.50 24.77 12.36
C SER A 484 4.72 23.86 12.58
N PRO A 485 5.40 23.38 11.53
CA PRO A 485 6.76 22.86 11.69
C PRO A 485 7.71 23.98 12.14
N PRO A 486 8.85 23.66 12.78
CA PRO A 486 9.82 24.65 13.22
C PRO A 486 10.57 25.19 12.00
N CYS A 487 10.06 26.23 11.36
CA CYS A 487 10.85 27.06 10.45
C CYS A 487 11.42 28.23 11.24
N GLY A 488 12.54 27.97 11.91
CA GLY A 488 13.51 29.02 12.22
C GLY A 488 14.21 29.44 10.93
N GLU A 489 14.35 30.76 10.79
CA GLU A 489 15.21 31.50 9.85
C GLU A 489 14.67 31.85 8.46
N ALA A 490 14.21 33.12 8.43
CA ALA A 490 14.46 34.15 7.42
C ALA A 490 13.92 33.94 5.99
N PHE A 491 12.81 34.62 5.70
CA PHE A 491 12.56 35.18 4.36
C PHE A 491 12.48 36.71 4.40
N PRO A 492 13.02 37.40 3.38
CA PRO A 492 13.14 38.84 3.33
C PRO A 492 11.78 39.51 3.11
N ARG A 493 11.59 40.67 3.73
CA ARG A 493 10.46 41.57 3.47
C ARG A 493 10.44 41.93 1.97
N ILE A 494 9.33 41.66 1.30
CA ILE A 494 9.02 42.26 -0.01
C ILE A 494 7.91 43.30 0.18
N PRO A 495 8.01 44.49 -0.45
CA PRO A 495 7.25 45.67 -0.05
C PRO A 495 5.78 45.62 -0.51
N SER A 496 4.94 46.34 0.22
CA SER A 496 3.59 46.68 -0.18
C SER A 496 3.59 47.50 -1.47
N LYS A 497 2.92 46.99 -2.51
CA LYS A 497 2.09 47.69 -3.51
C LYS A 497 1.88 46.80 -4.74
N LEU A 498 0.69 46.21 -4.87
CA LEU A 498 -0.40 46.61 -5.78
C LEU A 498 -1.47 45.51 -5.79
#